data_AF-A0A0F5VEA7-F1
#
_entry.id   AF-A0A0F5VEA7-F1
#
_cell.length_a   1.000
_cell.length_b   1.000
_cell.length_c   1.000
_cell.angle_alpha   90.00
_cell.angle_beta   90.00
_cell.angle_gamma   90.00
#
_symmetry.space_group_name_H-M   'P 1'
#
loop_
_entity.id
_entity.type
_entity.pdbx_description
1 polymer ?
#
loop_
_entity_poly.entity_id
_entity_poly.type
_entity_poly.pdbx_seq_one_letter_code
_entity_poly.pdbx_strand_id
1 'polypeptide(L)'
;MSQITFKNVETAKLVTLDLNLKVLKSSGREMFIQDSAVYVLLHQLFTQKVSLISYSDIGSIVRDQKSAFHMEDSPDSIIANKYVFKSHAVLKNVLVDDFIVTVRGLGYKASSKWLPVLEEKRDEQNKNAFLMEITAIIEDCIAYSESADITQDKSGFSFIKPDQETALDHFRRMNDCYHTFLSRYSAPGNSIELLELREKITKVLLYAIYWRVGDSLTSEKFRSDYKNELQVLLRQVKQAVDLLD
;
A
#
# COMPACT_ATOMS: atom_id res chain seq x y z
N MET A 1 -9.63 4.10 -7.19
CA MET A 1 -9.74 4.71 -5.85
C MET A 1 -11.08 5.40 -5.78
N SER A 2 -12.10 4.73 -5.23
CA SER A 2 -13.45 5.29 -5.10
C SER A 2 -13.65 6.03 -3.78
N GLN A 3 -12.75 5.86 -2.79
CA GLN A 3 -12.87 6.45 -1.47
C GLN A 3 -11.53 7.07 -1.02
N ILE A 4 -11.60 8.17 -0.28
CA ILE A 4 -10.45 8.83 0.34
C ILE A 4 -10.74 9.01 1.83
N THR A 5 -9.89 8.46 2.70
CA THR A 5 -10.09 8.48 4.15
C THR A 5 -9.02 9.30 4.85
N PHE A 6 -9.43 10.07 5.87
CA PHE A 6 -8.56 10.79 6.78
C PHE A 6 -8.85 10.37 8.23
N LYS A 7 -7.82 10.37 9.06
CA LYS A 7 -7.88 10.08 10.48
C LYS A 7 -7.47 11.32 11.28
N ASN A 8 -8.28 11.69 12.25
CA ASN A 8 -7.94 12.73 13.20
C ASN A 8 -6.90 12.23 14.20
N VAL A 9 -5.79 12.95 14.36
CA VAL A 9 -4.67 12.55 15.24
C VAL A 9 -5.04 12.60 16.72
N GLU A 10 -5.91 13.54 17.11
CA GLU A 10 -6.27 13.77 18.52
C GLU A 10 -7.40 12.84 18.99
N THR A 11 -8.37 12.54 18.11
CA THR A 11 -9.60 11.80 18.47
C THR A 11 -9.69 10.42 17.84
N ALA A 12 -8.76 10.04 16.97
CA ALA A 12 -8.78 8.83 16.14
C ALA A 12 -10.01 8.68 15.22
N LYS A 13 -10.90 9.69 15.15
CA LYS A 13 -12.06 9.70 14.26
C LYS A 13 -11.64 9.58 12.80
N LEU A 14 -12.41 8.82 12.03
CA LEU A 14 -12.25 8.67 10.59
C LEU A 14 -13.29 9.49 9.85
N VAL A 15 -12.86 10.13 8.76
CA VAL A 15 -13.74 10.75 7.76
C VAL A 15 -13.39 10.22 6.39
N THR A 16 -14.39 9.73 5.67
CA THR A 16 -14.23 9.13 4.35
C THR A 16 -15.10 9.86 3.33
N LEU A 17 -14.49 10.28 2.23
CA LEU A 17 -15.18 10.82 1.07
C LEU A 17 -15.29 9.73 -0.01
N ASP A 18 -16.51 9.31 -0.33
CA ASP A 18 -16.79 8.43 -1.47
C ASP A 18 -17.04 9.26 -2.74
N LEU A 19 -16.17 9.07 -3.73
CA LEU A 19 -16.15 9.83 -4.97
C LEU A 19 -17.23 9.40 -5.96
N ASN A 20 -17.63 8.12 -5.93
CA ASN A 20 -18.63 7.59 -6.83
C ASN A 20 -20.03 7.98 -6.36
N LEU A 21 -20.26 7.84 -5.04
CA LEU A 21 -21.54 8.12 -4.42
C LEU A 21 -21.69 9.59 -4.02
N LYS A 22 -20.61 10.40 -4.05
CA LYS A 22 -20.58 11.79 -3.54
C LYS A 22 -21.07 11.87 -2.09
N VAL A 23 -20.69 10.89 -1.28
CA VAL A 23 -21.10 10.79 0.12
C VAL A 23 -19.90 11.03 1.03
N LEU A 24 -20.10 11.82 2.06
CA LEU A 24 -19.17 11.97 3.17
C LEU A 24 -19.63 11.10 4.33
N LYS A 25 -18.73 10.31 4.92
CA LYS A 25 -19.02 9.37 6.01
C LYS A 25 -18.10 9.63 7.20
N SER A 26 -18.65 9.63 8.41
CA SER A 26 -17.87 9.68 9.66
C SER A 26 -18.75 9.27 10.83
N SER A 27 -18.19 8.54 11.80
CA SER A 27 -18.86 8.14 13.04
C SER A 27 -20.27 7.54 12.86
N GLY A 28 -20.44 6.66 11.86
CA GLY A 28 -21.72 6.02 11.55
C GLY A 28 -22.77 6.94 10.92
N ARG A 29 -22.41 8.17 10.56
CA ARG A 29 -23.25 9.12 9.82
C ARG A 29 -22.79 9.23 8.39
N GLU A 30 -23.75 9.42 7.50
CA GLU A 30 -23.52 9.63 6.08
C GLU A 30 -24.25 10.89 5.61
N MET A 31 -23.61 11.68 4.76
CA MET A 31 -24.16 12.90 4.19
C MET A 31 -23.89 12.92 2.68
N PHE A 32 -24.95 12.96 1.88
CA PHE A 32 -24.83 13.13 0.43
C PHE A 32 -24.57 14.60 0.08
N ILE A 33 -23.59 14.85 -0.79
CA ILE A 33 -23.16 16.20 -1.18
C ILE A 33 -23.86 16.61 -2.47
N GLN A 34 -24.95 17.38 -2.34
CA GLN A 34 -25.77 17.82 -3.48
C GLN A 34 -25.13 18.94 -4.32
N ASP A 35 -24.40 19.87 -3.66
CA ASP A 35 -23.81 21.02 -4.34
C ASP A 35 -22.49 20.63 -5.02
N SER A 36 -22.47 20.64 -6.36
CA SER A 36 -21.32 20.23 -7.18
C SER A 36 -20.03 20.98 -6.84
N ALA A 37 -20.11 22.29 -6.64
CA ALA A 37 -18.96 23.12 -6.29
C ALA A 37 -18.40 22.75 -4.90
N VAL A 38 -19.27 22.44 -3.94
CA VAL A 38 -18.88 21.98 -2.59
C VAL A 38 -18.21 20.61 -2.68
N TYR A 39 -18.76 19.70 -3.48
CA TYR A 39 -18.16 18.38 -3.72
C TYR A 39 -16.75 18.50 -4.31
N VAL A 40 -16.57 19.30 -5.37
CA VAL A 40 -15.26 19.49 -6.02
C VAL A 40 -14.26 20.11 -5.04
N LEU A 41 -14.67 21.10 -4.25
CA LEU A 41 -13.83 21.71 -3.22
C LEU A 41 -13.39 20.70 -2.15
N LEU A 42 -14.32 19.91 -1.61
CA LEU A 42 -14.01 18.85 -0.65
C LEU A 42 -13.10 17.79 -1.28
N HIS A 43 -13.36 17.38 -2.51
CA HIS A 43 -12.50 16.44 -3.22
C HIS A 43 -11.07 16.95 -3.35
N GLN A 44 -10.86 18.22 -3.71
CA GLN A 44 -9.52 18.81 -3.76
C GLN A 44 -8.83 18.82 -2.40
N LEU A 45 -9.55 19.19 -1.33
CA LEU A 45 -9.02 19.18 0.04
C LEU A 45 -8.63 17.75 0.50
N PHE A 46 -9.38 16.74 0.05
CA PHE A 46 -9.10 15.34 0.37
C PHE A 46 -7.98 14.74 -0.50
N THR A 47 -7.65 15.31 -1.66
CA THR A 47 -6.75 14.66 -2.64
C THR A 47 -5.25 14.94 -2.41
N GLN A 48 -4.84 15.53 -1.28
CA GLN A 48 -3.44 15.78 -0.85
C GLN A 48 -2.49 16.55 -1.79
N LYS A 49 -2.81 16.70 -3.08
CA LYS A 49 -1.94 17.36 -4.07
C LYS A 49 -1.86 18.87 -3.88
N VAL A 50 -2.73 19.45 -3.06
CA VAL A 50 -2.85 20.91 -2.91
C VAL A 50 -2.69 21.27 -1.43
N SER A 51 -1.51 21.79 -1.06
CA SER A 51 -1.20 22.24 0.31
C SER A 51 -1.99 23.48 0.74
N LEU A 52 -2.53 24.22 -0.23
CA LEU A 52 -3.32 25.43 -0.10
C LEU A 52 -4.15 25.62 -1.37
N ILE A 53 -5.46 25.74 -1.22
CA ILE A 53 -6.36 26.14 -2.30
C ILE A 53 -6.56 27.65 -2.19
N SER A 54 -6.16 28.40 -3.22
CA SER A 54 -6.25 29.86 -3.19
C SER A 54 -7.69 30.35 -3.34
N TYR A 55 -7.97 31.60 -2.95
CA TYR A 55 -9.30 32.19 -3.17
C TYR A 55 -9.71 32.16 -4.66
N SER A 56 -8.77 32.44 -5.57
CA SER A 56 -9.01 32.40 -7.01
C SER A 56 -9.33 31.00 -7.51
N ASP A 57 -8.66 29.96 -7.01
CA ASP A 57 -8.94 28.57 -7.40
C ASP A 57 -10.36 28.17 -7.00
N ILE A 58 -10.80 28.55 -5.78
CA ILE A 58 -12.16 28.29 -5.32
C ILE A 58 -13.18 29.09 -6.13
N GLY A 59 -12.86 30.35 -6.47
CA GLY A 59 -13.67 31.17 -7.37
C GLY A 59 -13.90 30.50 -8.72
N SER A 60 -12.83 29.99 -9.34
CA SER A 60 -12.88 29.25 -10.61
C SER A 60 -13.71 27.97 -10.48
N ILE A 61 -13.48 27.14 -9.45
CA ILE A 61 -14.29 25.93 -9.20
C ILE A 61 -15.78 26.27 -9.15
N VAL A 62 -16.16 27.33 -8.44
CA VAL A 62 -17.56 27.70 -8.31
C VAL A 62 -18.16 28.15 -9.65
N ARG A 63 -17.44 28.98 -10.43
CA ARG A 63 -17.89 29.44 -11.74
C ARG A 63 -17.99 28.30 -12.74
N ASP A 64 -17.05 27.35 -12.73
CA ASP A 64 -17.07 26.17 -13.59
C ASP A 64 -18.24 25.23 -13.27
N GLN A 65 -18.58 25.10 -11.98
CA GLN A 65 -19.58 24.13 -11.50
C GLN A 65 -21.01 24.70 -11.38
N LYS A 66 -21.19 26.02 -11.49
CA LYS A 66 -22.49 26.70 -11.46
C LYS A 66 -22.69 27.49 -12.74
N SER A 67 -23.70 27.14 -13.53
CA SER A 67 -24.08 27.87 -14.75
C SER A 67 -24.29 29.36 -14.48
N ALA A 68 -23.40 30.20 -15.04
CA ALA A 68 -23.43 31.64 -15.39
C ALA A 68 -24.17 32.70 -14.51
N PHE A 69 -25.21 32.37 -13.76
CA PHE A 69 -26.25 33.36 -13.41
C PHE A 69 -26.16 34.02 -12.04
N HIS A 70 -25.17 33.73 -11.18
CA HIS A 70 -25.25 34.21 -9.78
C HIS A 70 -24.03 34.86 -9.15
N MET A 71 -22.81 34.74 -9.67
CA MET A 71 -21.62 35.26 -8.97
C MET A 71 -20.47 35.78 -9.87
N GLU A 72 -20.70 36.06 -11.15
CA GLU A 72 -19.61 36.50 -12.07
C GLU A 72 -18.90 37.77 -11.57
N ASP A 73 -19.64 38.74 -11.05
CA ASP A 73 -19.10 40.03 -10.56
C ASP A 73 -18.63 40.01 -9.10
N SER A 74 -18.74 38.88 -8.41
CA SER A 74 -18.33 38.79 -7.00
C SER A 74 -16.82 38.59 -6.86
N PRO A 75 -16.15 39.31 -5.94
CA PRO A 75 -14.76 39.05 -5.59
C PRO A 75 -14.55 37.59 -5.16
N ASP A 76 -13.44 36.98 -5.60
CA ASP A 76 -13.11 35.57 -5.33
C ASP A 76 -13.10 35.25 -3.82
N SER A 77 -12.67 36.19 -2.99
CA SER A 77 -12.67 36.04 -1.52
C SER A 77 -14.08 35.85 -0.95
N ILE A 78 -15.09 36.56 -1.48
CA ILE A 78 -16.49 36.43 -1.05
C ILE A 78 -17.04 35.08 -1.48
N ILE A 79 -16.77 34.68 -2.72
CA ILE A 79 -17.18 33.38 -3.26
C ILE A 79 -16.56 32.26 -2.42
N ALA A 80 -15.24 32.30 -2.20
CA ALA A 80 -14.52 31.30 -1.44
C ALA A 80 -15.04 31.17 0.00
N ASN A 81 -15.22 32.29 0.71
CA ASN A 81 -15.77 32.28 2.08
C ASN A 81 -17.15 31.60 2.13
N LYS A 82 -18.03 31.91 1.18
CA LYS A 82 -19.38 31.33 1.11
C LYS A 82 -19.35 29.82 0.90
N TYR A 83 -18.53 29.33 -0.03
CA TYR A 83 -18.49 27.92 -0.36
C TYR A 83 -17.70 27.09 0.65
N VAL A 84 -16.72 27.68 1.32
CA VAL A 84 -16.05 27.05 2.47
C VAL A 84 -17.01 26.96 3.66
N PHE A 85 -17.82 27.99 3.92
CA PHE A 85 -18.87 27.91 4.94
C PHE A 85 -19.86 26.78 4.67
N LYS A 86 -20.31 26.62 3.41
CA LYS A 86 -21.15 25.47 3.02
C LYS A 86 -20.44 24.14 3.23
N SER A 87 -19.16 24.06 2.91
CA SER A 87 -18.35 22.85 3.10
C SER A 87 -18.21 22.48 4.59
N HIS A 88 -18.02 23.48 5.46
CA HIS A 88 -18.05 23.28 6.91
C HIS A 88 -19.40 22.74 7.39
N ALA A 89 -20.53 23.21 6.85
CA ALA A 89 -21.84 22.70 7.22
C ALA A 89 -22.00 21.21 6.87
N VAL A 90 -21.49 20.79 5.70
CA VAL A 90 -21.48 19.38 5.29
C VAL A 90 -20.63 18.53 6.25
N LEU A 91 -19.42 18.97 6.59
CA LEU A 91 -18.52 18.28 7.52
C LEU A 91 -19.13 18.16 8.93
N LYS A 92 -19.79 19.23 9.40
CA LYS A 92 -20.44 19.26 10.72
C LYS A 92 -21.58 18.25 10.84
N ASN A 93 -22.33 17.98 9.76
CA ASN A 93 -23.40 16.98 9.76
C ASN A 93 -22.88 15.57 10.09
N VAL A 94 -21.64 15.26 9.72
CA VAL A 94 -20.96 14.00 10.02
C VAL A 94 -20.00 14.10 11.22
N LEU A 95 -20.20 15.11 12.08
CA LEU A 95 -19.44 15.33 13.32
C LEU A 95 -17.92 15.52 13.12
N VAL A 96 -17.56 16.12 11.99
CA VAL A 96 -16.19 16.49 11.63
C VAL A 96 -16.03 17.99 11.80
N ASP A 97 -15.33 18.38 12.87
CA ASP A 97 -14.96 19.75 13.15
C ASP A 97 -13.50 20.01 12.73
N ASP A 98 -13.17 21.29 12.51
CA ASP A 98 -11.81 21.78 12.25
C ASP A 98 -11.05 21.11 11.10
N PHE A 99 -11.74 20.53 10.12
CA PHE A 99 -11.08 19.92 8.96
C PHE A 99 -10.48 20.96 8.00
N ILE A 100 -11.17 22.08 7.79
CA ILE A 100 -10.72 23.17 6.90
C ILE A 100 -10.19 24.33 7.74
N VAL A 101 -9.00 24.84 7.40
CA VAL A 101 -8.34 25.95 8.08
C VAL A 101 -8.14 27.10 7.12
N THR A 102 -8.37 28.32 7.60
CA THR A 102 -8.12 29.56 6.85
C THR A 102 -6.64 29.95 6.93
N VAL A 103 -6.04 30.24 5.77
CA VAL A 103 -4.74 30.90 5.67
C VAL A 103 -4.99 32.33 5.23
N ARG A 104 -4.88 33.28 6.17
CA ARG A 104 -5.27 34.68 5.97
C ARG A 104 -4.60 35.28 4.74
N GLY A 105 -5.42 35.87 3.87
CA GLY A 105 -4.96 36.54 2.64
C GLY A 105 -4.55 35.60 1.51
N LEU A 106 -4.58 34.28 1.72
CA LEU A 106 -4.14 33.30 0.73
C LEU A 106 -5.25 32.33 0.31
N GLY A 107 -6.01 31.78 1.27
CA GLY A 107 -7.05 30.80 0.95
C GLY A 107 -7.28 29.80 2.09
N TYR A 108 -7.44 28.53 1.71
CA TYR A 108 -7.83 27.45 2.64
C TYR A 108 -7.03 26.17 2.43
N LYS A 109 -6.88 25.39 3.50
CA LYS A 109 -6.24 24.08 3.44
C LYS A 109 -6.88 23.09 4.42
N ALA A 110 -6.61 21.82 4.21
CA ALA A 110 -6.91 20.80 5.22
C ALA A 110 -6.05 21.02 6.47
N SER A 111 -6.65 20.81 7.64
CA SER A 111 -6.01 20.90 8.93
C SER A 111 -4.98 19.80 9.11
N SER A 112 -3.83 20.12 9.71
CA SER A 112 -2.80 19.15 10.07
C SER A 112 -3.26 18.14 11.12
N LYS A 113 -4.39 18.39 11.79
CA LYS A 113 -5.02 17.43 12.71
C LYS A 113 -5.61 16.22 12.01
N TRP A 114 -5.85 16.31 10.70
CA TRP A 114 -6.43 15.24 9.90
C TRP A 114 -5.37 14.72 8.93
N LEU A 115 -4.92 13.49 9.17
CA LEU A 115 -3.92 12.84 8.34
C LEU A 115 -4.58 11.83 7.41
N PRO A 116 -4.15 11.75 6.15
CA PRO A 116 -4.68 10.78 5.22
C PRO A 116 -4.35 9.36 5.67
N VAL A 117 -5.34 8.48 5.59
CA VAL A 117 -5.17 7.05 5.79
C VAL A 117 -4.72 6.44 4.47
N LEU A 118 -3.42 6.18 4.36
CA LEU A 118 -2.79 5.58 3.18
C LEU A 118 -2.86 4.04 3.26
N GLU A 119 -4.03 3.46 3.51
CA GLU A 119 -4.11 2.03 3.88
C GLU A 119 -4.11 1.06 2.68
N GLU A 120 -4.75 1.34 1.54
CA GLU A 120 -4.88 0.27 0.53
C GLU A 120 -3.74 0.17 -0.49
N LYS A 121 -3.22 1.29 -1.02
CA LYS A 121 -2.21 1.23 -2.10
C LYS A 121 -0.81 0.88 -1.62
N ARG A 122 -0.45 1.25 -0.39
CA ARG A 122 0.89 0.92 0.14
C ARG A 122 0.96 -0.55 0.54
N ASP A 123 -0.11 -1.12 1.08
CA ASP A 123 -0.13 -2.51 1.51
C ASP A 123 0.09 -3.45 0.32
N GLU A 124 -0.74 -3.29 -0.71
CA GLU A 124 -0.65 -4.06 -1.95
C GLU A 124 0.69 -3.83 -2.66
N GLN A 125 1.24 -2.62 -2.63
CA GLN A 125 2.59 -2.34 -3.14
C GLN A 125 3.69 -3.04 -2.35
N ASN A 126 3.57 -3.19 -1.02
CA ASN A 126 4.58 -3.89 -0.22
C ASN A 126 4.49 -5.40 -0.40
N LYS A 127 3.28 -5.95 -0.41
CA LYS A 127 3.04 -7.37 -0.74
C LYS A 127 3.60 -7.68 -2.11
N ASN A 128 3.32 -6.84 -3.11
CA ASN A 128 3.88 -6.99 -4.45
C ASN A 128 5.41 -6.86 -4.48
N ALA A 129 6.00 -5.89 -3.79
CA ALA A 129 7.45 -5.73 -3.72
C ALA A 129 8.13 -6.94 -3.07
N PHE A 130 7.56 -7.46 -1.97
CA PHE A 130 8.03 -8.68 -1.32
C PHE A 130 7.94 -9.90 -2.24
N LEU A 131 6.80 -10.09 -2.91
CA LEU A 131 6.59 -11.20 -3.84
C LEU A 131 7.51 -11.11 -5.05
N MET A 132 7.78 -9.90 -5.56
CA MET A 132 8.74 -9.68 -6.64
C MET A 132 10.15 -10.10 -6.23
N GLU A 133 10.62 -9.66 -5.06
CA GLU A 133 11.97 -9.99 -4.59
C GLU A 133 12.12 -11.49 -4.30
N ILE A 134 11.15 -12.13 -3.64
CA ILE A 134 11.18 -13.58 -3.41
C ILE A 134 11.13 -14.36 -4.72
N THR A 135 10.36 -13.90 -5.71
CA THR A 135 10.33 -14.51 -7.04
C THR A 135 11.70 -14.39 -7.70
N ALA A 136 12.32 -13.22 -7.67
CA ALA A 136 13.64 -12.98 -8.26
C ALA A 136 14.72 -13.87 -7.61
N ILE A 137 14.73 -14.00 -6.28
CA ILE A 137 15.68 -14.87 -5.57
C ILE A 137 15.51 -16.34 -6.00
N ILE A 138 14.26 -16.81 -6.16
CA ILE A 138 13.98 -18.17 -6.62
C ILE A 138 14.41 -18.38 -8.08
N GLU A 139 14.16 -17.41 -8.95
CA GLU A 139 14.58 -17.44 -10.36
C GLU A 139 16.10 -17.46 -10.49
N ASP A 140 16.80 -16.62 -9.73
CA ASP A 140 18.27 -16.63 -9.65
C ASP A 140 18.77 -18.00 -9.16
N CYS A 141 18.08 -18.58 -8.17
CA CYS A 141 18.42 -19.90 -7.67
C CYS A 141 18.32 -20.97 -8.75
N ILE A 142 17.18 -21.00 -9.46
CA ILE A 142 16.96 -21.95 -10.56
C ILE A 142 18.01 -21.76 -11.65
N ALA A 143 18.30 -20.52 -12.07
CA ALA A 143 19.28 -20.22 -13.10
C ALA A 143 20.70 -20.65 -12.72
N TYR A 144 21.12 -20.40 -11.47
CA TYR A 144 22.41 -20.87 -10.98
C TYR A 144 22.49 -22.40 -10.97
N SER A 145 21.41 -23.09 -10.58
CA SER A 145 21.39 -24.56 -10.56
C SER A 145 21.62 -25.21 -11.94
N GLU A 146 21.29 -24.49 -13.03
CA GLU A 146 21.52 -24.94 -14.40
C GLU A 146 23.00 -24.92 -14.79
N SER A 147 23.78 -24.01 -14.22
CA SER A 147 25.21 -23.84 -14.50
C SER A 147 26.14 -24.45 -13.45
N ALA A 148 25.64 -24.70 -12.23
CA ALA A 148 26.43 -25.23 -11.13
C ALA A 148 26.68 -26.75 -11.23
N ASP A 149 27.87 -27.16 -10.80
CA ASP A 149 28.25 -28.56 -10.67
C ASP A 149 27.53 -29.23 -9.50
N ILE A 150 26.98 -30.42 -9.75
CA ILE A 150 26.30 -31.22 -8.73
C ILE A 150 27.32 -32.19 -8.13
N THR A 151 27.53 -32.07 -6.83
CA THR A 151 28.41 -32.95 -6.07
C THR A 151 27.61 -34.12 -5.50
N GLN A 152 28.15 -35.33 -5.62
CA GLN A 152 27.62 -36.53 -4.96
C GLN A 152 28.53 -36.92 -3.80
N ASP A 153 27.96 -36.99 -2.60
CA ASP A 153 28.67 -37.51 -1.44
C ASP A 153 28.65 -39.05 -1.42
N LYS A 154 29.60 -39.64 -0.69
CA LYS A 154 29.74 -41.09 -0.48
C LYS A 154 28.52 -41.72 0.19
N SER A 155 27.68 -40.91 0.85
CA SER A 155 26.40 -41.34 1.41
C SER A 155 25.28 -41.51 0.37
N GLY A 156 25.53 -41.20 -0.91
CA GLY A 156 24.54 -41.27 -1.99
C GLY A 156 23.67 -40.01 -2.15
N PHE A 157 23.98 -38.94 -1.42
CA PHE A 157 23.28 -37.65 -1.56
C PHE A 157 23.92 -36.78 -2.62
N SER A 158 23.08 -36.11 -3.41
CA SER A 158 23.48 -35.08 -4.37
C SER A 158 23.15 -33.70 -3.79
N PHE A 159 24.04 -32.73 -4.00
CA PHE A 159 23.86 -31.33 -3.58
C PHE A 159 24.64 -30.38 -4.49
N ILE A 160 24.26 -29.11 -4.50
CA ILE A 160 25.05 -28.03 -5.12
C ILE A 160 25.87 -27.35 -4.03
N LYS A 161 27.17 -27.16 -4.26
CA LYS A 161 28.03 -26.42 -3.34
C LYS A 161 28.21 -25.00 -3.86
N PRO A 162 27.45 -24.01 -3.37
CA PRO A 162 27.63 -22.63 -3.79
C PRO A 162 28.96 -22.09 -3.29
N ASP A 163 29.49 -21.09 -3.99
CA ASP A 163 30.53 -20.24 -3.41
C ASP A 163 29.94 -19.36 -2.30
N GLN A 164 30.83 -18.89 -1.42
CA GLN A 164 30.42 -18.12 -0.24
C GLN A 164 29.77 -16.79 -0.60
N GLU A 165 30.15 -16.18 -1.73
CA GLU A 165 29.63 -14.86 -2.13
C GLU A 165 28.18 -14.98 -2.58
N THR A 166 27.87 -15.96 -3.44
CA THR A 166 26.51 -16.27 -3.90
C THR A 166 25.57 -16.59 -2.72
N ALA A 167 26.02 -17.42 -1.77
CA ALA A 167 25.22 -17.76 -0.59
C ALA A 167 24.96 -16.55 0.32
N LEU A 168 25.96 -15.67 0.50
CA LEU A 168 25.82 -14.45 1.29
C LEU A 168 24.91 -13.42 0.63
N ASP A 169 24.96 -13.28 -0.70
CA ASP A 169 24.08 -12.37 -1.44
C ASP A 169 22.60 -12.76 -1.27
N HIS A 170 22.26 -14.02 -1.54
CA HIS A 170 20.89 -14.50 -1.36
C HIS A 170 20.41 -14.40 0.08
N PHE A 171 21.27 -14.69 1.07
CA PHE A 171 20.92 -14.51 2.48
C PHE A 171 20.62 -13.04 2.81
N ARG A 172 21.46 -12.10 2.35
CA ARG A 172 21.23 -10.66 2.59
C ARG A 172 19.92 -10.19 1.98
N ARG A 173 19.70 -10.49 0.70
CA ARG A 173 18.47 -10.11 -0.03
C ARG A 173 17.22 -10.65 0.65
N MET A 174 17.24 -11.92 1.07
CA MET A 174 16.13 -12.50 1.83
C MET A 174 15.93 -11.86 3.18
N ASN A 175 17.00 -11.65 3.95
CA ASN A 175 16.94 -11.09 5.29
C ASN A 175 16.38 -9.66 5.26
N ASP A 176 16.84 -8.84 4.32
CA ASP A 176 16.40 -7.45 4.15
C ASP A 176 14.93 -7.38 3.71
N CYS A 177 14.54 -8.20 2.73
CA CYS A 177 13.16 -8.30 2.26
C CYS A 177 12.21 -8.76 3.37
N TYR A 178 12.59 -9.82 4.11
CA TYR A 178 11.78 -10.39 5.19
C TYR A 178 11.67 -9.46 6.41
N HIS A 179 12.75 -8.78 6.81
CA HIS A 179 12.69 -7.79 7.88
C HIS A 179 11.82 -6.60 7.52
N THR A 180 11.95 -6.10 6.29
CA THR A 180 11.12 -5.00 5.78
C THR A 180 9.65 -5.39 5.81
N PHE A 181 9.32 -6.62 5.40
CA PHE A 181 7.98 -7.17 5.45
C PHE A 181 7.45 -7.29 6.90
N LEU A 182 8.18 -7.98 7.78
CA LEU A 182 7.75 -8.21 9.16
C LEU A 182 7.53 -6.91 9.95
N SER A 183 8.36 -5.88 9.72
CA SER A 183 8.22 -4.59 10.40
C SER A 183 6.85 -3.92 10.19
N ARG A 184 6.11 -4.32 9.15
CA ARG A 184 4.80 -3.77 8.80
C ARG A 184 3.65 -4.68 9.22
N TYR A 185 3.81 -5.99 9.12
CA TYR A 185 2.73 -6.94 9.35
C TYR A 185 2.68 -7.53 10.76
N SER A 186 3.66 -7.26 11.63
CA SER A 186 3.77 -7.83 13.00
C SER A 186 2.70 -7.34 14.01
N ALA A 187 1.54 -6.89 13.54
CA ALA A 187 0.44 -6.48 14.41
C ALA A 187 -0.28 -7.71 15.04
N PRO A 188 -0.96 -7.55 16.19
CA PRO A 188 -1.57 -8.66 16.95
C PRO A 188 -2.72 -9.45 16.26
N GLY A 189 -2.97 -9.27 14.97
CA GLY A 189 -4.00 -9.99 14.19
C GLY A 189 -3.45 -11.07 13.25
N ASN A 190 -2.22 -10.92 12.75
CA ASN A 190 -1.65 -11.77 11.67
C ASN A 190 -0.79 -12.92 12.19
N SER A 191 -0.96 -13.33 13.45
CA SER A 191 0.02 -14.17 14.15
C SER A 191 0.18 -15.58 13.57
N ILE A 192 -0.88 -16.16 13.00
CA ILE A 192 -0.85 -17.53 12.45
C ILE A 192 -0.29 -17.51 11.03
N GLU A 193 -0.78 -16.58 10.22
CA GLU A 193 -0.39 -16.37 8.82
C GLU A 193 1.09 -15.98 8.72
N LEU A 194 1.58 -15.16 9.66
CA LEU A 194 3.01 -14.83 9.75
C LEU A 194 3.88 -16.03 10.17
N LEU A 195 3.36 -16.93 11.01
CA LEU A 195 4.07 -18.16 11.38
C LEU A 195 4.16 -19.11 10.18
N GLU A 196 3.08 -19.25 9.41
CA GLU A 196 3.08 -20.03 8.18
C GLU A 196 4.02 -19.44 7.15
N LEU A 197 3.96 -18.12 6.90
CA LEU A 197 4.86 -17.43 5.99
C LEU A 197 6.33 -17.58 6.41
N ARG A 198 6.62 -17.46 7.71
CA ARG A 198 7.96 -17.70 8.26
C ARG A 198 8.47 -19.11 7.91
N GLU A 199 7.63 -20.13 8.08
CA GLU A 199 8.01 -21.51 7.76
C GLU A 199 8.37 -21.66 6.27
N LYS A 200 7.55 -21.06 5.38
CA LYS A 200 7.80 -21.11 3.93
C LYS A 200 9.08 -20.37 3.56
N ILE A 201 9.28 -19.16 4.06
CA ILE A 201 10.49 -18.36 3.79
C ILE A 201 11.73 -19.05 4.32
N THR A 202 11.66 -19.69 5.49
CA THR A 202 12.77 -20.48 6.04
C THR A 202 13.14 -21.63 5.09
N LYS A 203 12.14 -22.31 4.49
CA LYS A 203 12.40 -23.36 3.49
C LYS A 203 13.06 -22.80 2.23
N VAL A 204 12.60 -21.67 1.70
CA VAL A 204 13.25 -21.05 0.53
C VAL A 204 14.69 -20.66 0.87
N LEU A 205 14.93 -20.12 2.08
CA LEU A 205 16.27 -19.76 2.57
C LEU A 205 17.20 -20.98 2.68
N LEU A 206 16.69 -22.12 3.15
CA LEU A 206 17.46 -23.36 3.17
C LEU A 206 17.84 -23.81 1.76
N TYR A 207 16.94 -23.64 0.78
CA TYR A 207 17.19 -24.02 -0.61
C TYR A 207 18.11 -23.03 -1.34
N ALA A 208 18.15 -21.76 -0.91
CA ALA A 208 19.00 -20.72 -1.46
C ALA A 208 20.41 -20.65 -0.83
N ILE A 209 20.58 -21.16 0.40
CA ILE A 209 21.89 -21.15 1.10
C ILE A 209 22.56 -22.52 1.06
N TYR A 210 21.79 -23.57 1.32
CA TYR A 210 22.32 -24.93 1.43
C TYR A 210 22.02 -25.80 0.21
N TRP A 211 21.27 -25.26 -0.76
CA TRP A 211 21.04 -25.83 -2.08
C TRP A 211 20.77 -27.34 -2.04
N ARG A 212 19.53 -27.66 -1.64
CA ARG A 212 18.91 -28.98 -1.52
C ARG A 212 19.86 -30.19 -1.52
N VAL A 213 19.82 -30.94 -0.44
CA VAL A 213 20.36 -32.31 -0.39
C VAL A 213 19.26 -33.30 -0.81
N GLY A 214 19.52 -34.16 -1.80
CA GLY A 214 18.53 -35.13 -2.29
C GLY A 214 19.13 -36.44 -2.78
N ASP A 215 18.32 -37.50 -2.84
CA ASP A 215 18.67 -38.83 -3.36
C ASP A 215 18.42 -38.91 -4.88
N SER A 216 19.00 -38.00 -5.65
CA SER A 216 18.77 -37.98 -7.10
C SER A 216 19.61 -39.01 -7.84
N LEU A 217 18.96 -39.80 -8.70
CA LEU A 217 19.61 -40.77 -9.59
C LEU A 217 20.46 -40.12 -10.70
N THR A 218 20.12 -38.89 -11.11
CA THR A 218 20.84 -38.13 -12.15
C THR A 218 20.81 -36.62 -11.88
N SER A 219 21.79 -35.90 -12.43
CA SER A 219 21.88 -34.43 -12.38
C SER A 219 20.67 -33.72 -12.98
N GLU A 220 20.08 -34.28 -14.04
CA GLU A 220 18.85 -33.75 -14.66
C GLU A 220 17.65 -33.87 -13.72
N LYS A 221 17.50 -35.03 -13.08
CA LYS A 221 16.42 -35.26 -12.10
C LYS A 221 16.56 -34.34 -10.90
N PHE A 222 17.77 -34.17 -10.38
CA PHE A 222 18.06 -33.23 -9.30
C PHE A 222 17.58 -31.81 -9.62
N ARG A 223 17.97 -31.27 -10.79
CA ARG A 223 17.60 -29.91 -11.22
C ARG A 223 16.10 -29.77 -11.43
N SER A 224 15.46 -30.77 -12.04
CA SER A 224 14.01 -30.80 -12.22
C SER A 224 13.29 -30.75 -10.86
N ASP A 225 13.68 -31.61 -9.93
CA ASP A 225 13.03 -31.70 -8.61
C ASP A 225 13.29 -30.42 -7.80
N TYR A 226 14.51 -29.86 -7.84
CA TYR A 226 14.86 -28.58 -7.19
C TYR A 226 14.00 -27.43 -7.71
N LYS A 227 13.88 -27.30 -9.04
CA LYS A 227 13.04 -26.29 -9.69
C LYS A 227 11.57 -26.43 -9.30
N ASN A 228 11.04 -27.65 -9.33
CA ASN A 228 9.64 -27.92 -9.00
C ASN A 228 9.33 -27.55 -7.54
N GLU A 229 10.20 -27.93 -6.60
CA GLU A 229 10.02 -27.64 -5.18
C GLU A 229 10.09 -26.14 -4.89
N LEU A 230 11.04 -25.41 -5.49
CA LEU A 230 11.11 -23.95 -5.38
C LEU A 230 9.85 -23.27 -5.93
N GLN A 231 9.32 -23.73 -7.06
CA GLN A 231 8.07 -23.20 -7.62
C GLN A 231 6.85 -23.50 -6.75
N VAL A 232 6.80 -24.67 -6.13
CA VAL A 232 5.76 -25.02 -5.14
C VAL A 232 5.86 -24.11 -3.91
N LEU A 233 7.07 -23.87 -3.40
CA LEU A 233 7.30 -22.94 -2.29
C LEU A 233 6.88 -21.52 -2.65
N LEU A 234 7.20 -21.04 -3.85
CA LEU A 234 6.76 -19.72 -4.32
C LEU A 234 5.23 -19.60 -4.34
N ARG A 235 4.53 -20.64 -4.82
CA ARG A 235 3.07 -20.67 -4.81
C ARG A 235 2.53 -20.60 -3.37
N GLN A 236 3.13 -21.33 -2.44
CA GLN A 236 2.74 -21.30 -1.03
C GLN A 236 3.01 -19.94 -0.38
N VAL A 237 4.12 -19.27 -0.72
CA VAL A 237 4.42 -17.91 -0.24
C VAL A 237 3.37 -16.93 -0.76
N LYS A 238 3.03 -16.99 -2.06
CA LYS A 238 1.97 -16.14 -2.64
C LYS A 238 0.64 -16.32 -1.90
N GLN A 239 0.23 -17.56 -1.69
CA GLN A 239 -0.99 -17.87 -0.94
C GLN A 239 -0.96 -17.33 0.49
N ALA A 240 0.17 -17.49 1.21
CA ALA A 240 0.31 -16.99 2.58
C ALA A 240 0.29 -15.44 2.63
N VAL A 241 0.85 -14.77 1.62
CA VAL A 241 0.84 -13.29 1.53
C VAL A 241 -0.56 -12.75 1.22
N ASP A 242 -1.32 -13.45 0.38
CA ASP A 242 -2.70 -13.07 0.04
C ASP A 242 -3.65 -13.17 1.25
N LEU A 243 -3.30 -13.98 2.26
CA LEU A 243 -4.09 -14.17 3.49
C LEU A 243 -3.78 -13.15 4.60
N LEU A 244 -2.79 -12.27 4.42
CA LEU A 244 -2.44 -11.26 5.41
C LEU A 244 -3.34 -10.04 5.28
N ASP A 245 -3.86 -9.53 6.40
CA ASP A 245 -4.63 -8.29 6.48
C ASP A 245 -3.75 -7.07 6.83
#